data_AF-A0A3M2AYF4-F1
#
_entry.id   AF-A0A3M2AYF4-F1
#
_cell.length_a   1.000
_cell.length_b   1.000
_cell.length_c   1.000
_cell.angle_alpha   90.00
_cell.angle_beta   90.00
_cell.angle_gamma   90.00
#
_symmetry.space_group_name_H-M   'P 1'
#
loop_
_entity.id
_entity.type
_entity.pdbx_description
1 polymer ?
#
loop_
_entity_poly.entity_id
_entity_poly.type
_entity_poly.pdbx_seq_one_letter_code
_entity_poly.pdbx_strand_id
1 'polypeptide(L)'
;MVTFRQIQSATDDAVRDFRACGLNTASLQECQVVAIPFGSAYGYCRETGQILIPCVSLDRIWARITGGQRCTLRDIIRHEMGHALAACHTQLVQNCDFHRAFGAPHDTDRNEEPLFDWDEYLTEYACESPGEDFAETVMVYTRHRGRIDRYRHLRGVARKLAFIATLPRRIRRLGIELA
;
A
#
# COMPACT_ATOMS: atom_id res chain seq x y z
N MET A 1 8.94 14.98 -15.06
CA MET A 1 7.80 14.45 -15.84
C MET A 1 7.99 12.95 -16.00
N VAL A 2 7.00 12.17 -15.60
CA VAL A 2 7.00 10.71 -15.80
C VAL A 2 6.24 10.36 -17.07
N THR A 3 6.78 9.40 -17.82
CA THR A 3 6.23 8.94 -19.09
C THR A 3 5.34 7.70 -18.89
N PHE A 4 4.43 7.46 -19.84
CA PHE A 4 3.61 6.24 -19.85
C PHE A 4 4.45 4.95 -19.77
N ARG A 5 5.58 4.89 -20.49
CA ARG A 5 6.50 3.73 -20.42
C ARG A 5 7.07 3.51 -19.03
N GLN A 6 7.41 4.58 -18.31
CA GLN A 6 7.91 4.48 -16.93
C GLN A 6 6.82 3.99 -15.98
N ILE A 7 5.58 4.46 -16.15
CA ILE A 7 4.43 3.98 -15.37
C ILE A 7 4.20 2.50 -15.65
N GLN A 8 4.10 2.09 -16.91
CA GLN A 8 3.92 0.68 -17.27
C GLN A 8 5.02 -0.20 -16.69
N SER A 9 6.29 0.18 -16.87
CA SER A 9 7.42 -0.58 -16.34
C SER A 9 7.38 -0.68 -14.81
N ALA A 10 6.95 0.39 -14.12
CA ALA A 10 6.85 0.39 -12.67
C ALA A 10 5.65 -0.44 -12.18
N THR A 11 4.54 -0.45 -12.92
CA THR A 11 3.38 -1.33 -12.70
C THR A 11 3.78 -2.79 -12.84
N ASP A 12 4.48 -3.15 -13.93
CA ASP A 12 4.91 -4.53 -14.16
C ASP A 12 5.82 -5.05 -13.04
N ASP A 13 6.72 -4.19 -12.55
CA ASP A 13 7.59 -4.50 -11.41
C ASP A 13 6.79 -4.66 -10.10
N ALA A 14 5.83 -3.77 -9.83
CA ALA A 14 4.97 -3.85 -8.64
C ALA A 14 4.11 -5.12 -8.66
N VAL A 15 3.50 -5.46 -9.80
CA VAL A 15 2.75 -6.71 -10.01
C VAL A 15 3.64 -7.93 -9.75
N ARG A 16 4.88 -7.92 -10.26
CA ARG A 16 5.83 -9.02 -10.01
C ARG A 16 6.13 -9.18 -8.52
N ASP A 17 6.30 -8.08 -7.79
CA ASP A 17 6.58 -8.12 -6.36
C ASP A 17 5.34 -8.57 -5.55
N PHE A 18 4.13 -8.12 -5.89
CA PHE A 18 2.89 -8.62 -5.30
C PHE A 18 2.70 -10.11 -5.55
N ARG A 19 2.99 -10.59 -6.76
CA ARG A 19 2.94 -12.01 -7.12
C ARG A 19 3.94 -12.83 -6.30
N ALA A 20 5.18 -12.33 -6.17
CA ALA A 20 6.21 -12.98 -5.35
C ALA A 20 5.79 -13.10 -3.86
N CYS A 21 4.95 -12.17 -3.39
CA CYS A 21 4.41 -12.19 -2.04
C CYS A 21 3.10 -12.98 -1.90
N GLY A 22 2.48 -13.46 -2.98
CA GLY A 22 1.17 -14.11 -2.94
C GLY A 22 0.01 -13.15 -2.63
N LEU A 23 0.15 -11.88 -3.02
CA LEU A 23 -0.85 -10.82 -2.86
C LEU A 23 -1.51 -10.40 -4.20
N ASN A 24 -1.01 -10.91 -5.33
CA ASN A 24 -1.55 -10.60 -6.65
C ASN A 24 -2.82 -11.42 -6.92
N THR A 25 -3.99 -10.81 -6.72
CA THR A 25 -5.31 -11.44 -6.97
C THR A 25 -5.84 -11.08 -8.36
N ALA A 26 -6.74 -11.89 -8.92
CA ALA A 26 -7.40 -11.61 -10.20
C ALA A 26 -8.07 -10.23 -10.22
N SER A 27 -8.87 -9.90 -9.19
CA SER A 27 -9.51 -8.58 -9.05
C SER A 27 -8.52 -7.42 -8.98
N LEU A 28 -7.33 -7.63 -8.40
CA LEU A 28 -6.29 -6.60 -8.34
C LEU A 28 -5.66 -6.35 -9.71
N GLN A 29 -5.61 -7.35 -10.59
CA GLN A 29 -5.11 -7.16 -11.97
C GLN A 29 -6.09 -6.41 -12.86
N GLU A 30 -7.38 -6.43 -12.52
CA GLU A 30 -8.41 -5.63 -13.21
C GLU A 30 -8.29 -4.14 -12.87
N CYS A 31 -7.63 -3.78 -11.76
CA CYS A 31 -7.34 -2.38 -11.41
C CYS A 31 -6.37 -1.77 -12.44
N GLN A 32 -6.89 -0.85 -13.25
CA GLN A 32 -6.09 -0.16 -14.26
C GLN A 32 -5.24 0.94 -13.62
N VAL A 33 -3.95 0.99 -13.96
CA VAL A 33 -3.07 2.12 -13.64
C VAL A 33 -3.14 3.13 -14.78
N VAL A 34 -3.74 4.29 -14.52
CA VAL A 34 -3.99 5.34 -15.50
C VAL A 34 -3.09 6.55 -15.22
N ALA A 35 -2.34 6.96 -16.23
CA ALA A 35 -1.54 8.18 -16.19
C ALA A 35 -2.45 9.39 -16.44
N ILE A 36 -2.52 10.32 -15.49
CA ILE A 36 -3.29 11.56 -15.64
C ILE A 36 -2.36 12.77 -15.77
N PRO A 37 -2.66 13.73 -16.66
CA PRO A 37 -1.81 14.90 -16.85
C PRO A 37 -1.85 15.83 -15.63
N PHE A 38 -3.02 16.07 -15.03
CA PHE A 38 -3.23 16.88 -13.82
C PHE A 38 -4.48 16.37 -13.08
N GLY A 39 -4.53 16.48 -11.74
CA GLY A 39 -5.68 16.04 -10.94
C GLY A 39 -5.66 16.56 -9.51
N SER A 40 -6.81 16.57 -8.84
CA SER A 40 -6.94 16.93 -7.41
C SER A 40 -6.94 15.72 -6.48
N ALA A 41 -7.32 14.54 -6.99
CA ALA A 41 -7.25 13.26 -6.30
C ALA A 41 -6.21 12.38 -6.99
N TYR A 42 -5.19 11.97 -6.25
CA TYR A 42 -4.11 11.09 -6.70
C TYR A 42 -4.23 9.75 -5.96
N GLY A 43 -3.95 8.65 -6.65
CA GLY A 43 -3.97 7.32 -6.08
C GLY A 43 -5.16 6.46 -6.47
N TYR A 44 -5.44 5.43 -5.68
CA TYR A 44 -6.54 4.50 -5.91
C TYR A 44 -7.90 5.16 -5.69
N CYS A 45 -8.74 5.14 -6.73
CA CYS A 45 -10.09 5.66 -6.71
C CYS A 45 -11.09 4.51 -6.52
N ARG A 46 -11.75 4.46 -5.35
CA ARG A 46 -12.78 3.44 -5.06
C ARG A 46 -13.96 3.48 -6.03
N GLU A 47 -14.33 4.65 -6.54
CA GLU A 47 -15.47 4.81 -7.45
C GLU A 47 -15.22 4.19 -8.82
N THR A 48 -13.99 4.32 -9.34
CA THR A 48 -13.63 3.81 -10.67
C THR A 48 -12.87 2.49 -10.62
N GLY A 49 -12.34 2.11 -9.46
CA GLY A 49 -11.44 0.95 -9.30
C GLY A 49 -10.07 1.15 -9.94
N GLN A 50 -9.71 2.39 -10.31
CA GLN A 50 -8.47 2.71 -11.01
C GLN A 50 -7.42 3.31 -10.08
N ILE A 51 -6.14 3.11 -10.42
CA ILE A 51 -5.00 3.77 -9.79
C ILE A 51 -4.59 4.96 -10.66
N LEU A 52 -4.79 6.17 -10.16
CA LEU A 52 -4.54 7.40 -10.91
C LEU A 52 -3.18 8.00 -10.53
N ILE A 53 -2.22 7.97 -11.47
CA ILE A 53 -0.85 8.46 -11.25
C ILE A 53 -0.64 9.78 -12.02
N PRO A 54 -0.34 10.91 -11.35
CA PRO A 54 -0.06 12.16 -12.05
C PRO A 54 1.32 12.18 -12.69
N CYS A 55 1.41 12.71 -13.91
CA CYS A 55 2.69 12.77 -14.64
C CYS A 55 3.62 13.93 -14.20
N VAL A 56 3.08 14.99 -13.59
CA VAL A 56 3.84 16.21 -13.23
C VAL A 56 3.97 16.51 -11.73
N SER A 57 3.12 15.93 -10.88
CA SER A 57 3.05 16.26 -9.44
C SER A 57 3.73 15.25 -8.51
N LEU A 58 4.54 14.33 -9.05
CA LEU A 58 5.07 13.22 -8.27
C LEU A 58 5.99 13.65 -7.14
N ASP A 59 6.74 14.74 -7.27
CA ASP A 59 7.64 15.23 -6.21
C ASP A 59 6.90 15.52 -4.90
N ARG A 60 5.63 15.96 -4.98
CA ARG A 60 4.79 16.17 -3.80
C ARG A 60 4.30 14.87 -3.18
N ILE A 61 3.95 13.90 -4.02
CA ILE A 61 3.53 12.56 -3.56
C ILE A 61 4.73 11.85 -2.92
N TRP A 62 5.91 11.96 -3.53
CA TRP A 62 7.16 11.44 -2.99
C TRP A 62 7.46 12.02 -1.63
N ALA A 63 7.45 13.35 -1.51
CA ALA A 63 7.76 14.04 -0.26
C ALA A 63 6.81 13.62 0.87
N ARG A 64 5.51 13.47 0.57
CA ARG A 64 4.52 13.00 1.54
C ARG A 64 4.78 11.57 1.97
N ILE A 65 4.83 10.64 1.01
CA ILE A 65 5.00 9.22 1.31
C ILE A 65 6.27 8.97 2.11
N THR A 66 7.38 9.66 1.85
CA THR A 66 8.67 9.25 2.47
C THR A 66 9.20 10.08 3.60
N GLY A 67 8.60 11.21 3.97
CA GLY A 67 9.16 12.06 5.03
C GLY A 67 10.65 12.35 4.83
N GLY A 68 11.13 12.43 3.57
CA GLY A 68 12.54 12.64 3.24
C GLY A 68 13.37 11.41 2.81
N GLN A 69 12.83 10.18 2.81
CA GLN A 69 13.53 9.01 2.24
C GLN A 69 13.39 8.92 0.70
N ARG A 70 14.31 8.18 0.03
CA ARG A 70 14.20 7.92 -1.41
C ARG A 70 13.01 7.01 -1.73
N CYS A 71 12.06 7.56 -2.47
CA CYS A 71 10.86 6.89 -2.94
C CYS A 71 10.88 6.82 -4.47
N THR A 72 10.49 5.68 -5.05
CA THR A 72 10.58 5.41 -6.50
C THR A 72 9.23 5.08 -7.11
N LEU A 73 8.99 5.34 -8.40
CA LEU A 73 7.65 5.18 -9.06
C LEU A 73 6.94 3.87 -8.67
N ARG A 74 7.73 2.81 -8.50
CA ARG A 74 7.31 1.49 -8.04
C ARG A 74 6.74 1.49 -6.62
N ASP A 75 7.33 2.24 -5.70
CA ASP A 75 6.85 2.40 -4.31
C ASP A 75 5.48 3.08 -4.27
N ILE A 76 5.27 4.18 -5.02
CA ILE A 76 3.92 4.76 -5.18
C ILE A 76 2.94 3.70 -5.69
N ILE A 77 3.29 3.01 -6.79
CA ILE A 77 2.36 2.03 -7.36
C ILE A 77 2.08 0.88 -6.37
N ARG A 78 3.08 0.40 -5.63
CA ARG A 78 2.87 -0.62 -4.59
C ARG A 78 1.96 -0.12 -3.46
N HIS A 79 2.10 1.15 -3.07
CA HIS A 79 1.25 1.81 -2.09
C HIS A 79 -0.21 1.82 -2.59
N GLU A 80 -0.44 2.30 -3.81
CA GLU A 80 -1.79 2.35 -4.40
C GLU A 80 -2.39 0.96 -4.62
N MET A 81 -1.57 -0.02 -4.99
CA MET A 81 -2.00 -1.42 -5.05
C MET A 81 -2.36 -1.97 -3.65
N GLY A 82 -1.79 -1.43 -2.57
CA GLY A 82 -2.21 -1.72 -1.20
C GLY A 82 -3.64 -1.27 -0.94
N HIS A 83 -3.97 -0.02 -1.29
CA HIS A 83 -5.35 0.50 -1.22
C HIS A 83 -6.31 -0.32 -2.09
N ALA A 84 -5.92 -0.62 -3.33
CA ALA A 84 -6.70 -1.46 -4.23
C ALA A 84 -6.95 -2.86 -3.65
N LEU A 85 -5.94 -3.49 -3.05
CA LEU A 85 -6.08 -4.80 -2.40
C LEU A 85 -7.11 -4.76 -1.26
N ALA A 86 -7.07 -3.73 -0.41
CA ALA A 86 -8.03 -3.54 0.68
C ALA A 86 -9.46 -3.31 0.16
N ALA A 87 -9.61 -2.54 -0.92
CA ALA A 87 -10.90 -2.25 -1.52
C ALA A 87 -11.51 -3.45 -2.25
N CYS A 88 -10.72 -4.19 -3.03
CA CYS A 88 -11.17 -5.41 -3.70
C CYS A 88 -11.55 -6.52 -2.72
N HIS A 89 -10.87 -6.57 -1.56
CA HIS A 89 -11.01 -7.66 -0.60
C HIS A 89 -11.14 -7.15 0.83
N THR A 90 -12.21 -6.40 1.13
CA THR A 90 -12.44 -5.74 2.42
C THR A 90 -12.31 -6.66 3.63
N GLN A 91 -12.72 -7.92 3.50
CA GLN A 91 -12.55 -9.00 4.49
C GLN A 91 -11.10 -9.23 4.96
N LEU A 92 -10.09 -8.84 4.16
CA LEU A 92 -8.68 -8.91 4.58
C LEU A 92 -8.33 -7.89 5.67
N VAL A 93 -9.01 -6.75 5.69
CA VAL A 93 -8.71 -5.61 6.59
C VAL A 93 -9.83 -5.29 7.58
N GLN A 94 -11.08 -5.67 7.29
CA GLN A 94 -12.23 -5.48 8.19
C GLN A 94 -12.35 -6.65 9.18
N ASN A 95 -11.33 -6.83 10.02
CA ASN A 95 -11.32 -7.87 11.06
C ASN A 95 -10.53 -7.44 12.30
N CYS A 96 -10.74 -8.16 13.41
CA CYS A 96 -10.12 -7.83 14.70
C CYS A 96 -8.59 -7.96 14.70
N ASP A 97 -8.01 -8.81 13.84
CA ASP A 97 -6.56 -8.94 13.74
C ASP A 97 -5.92 -7.73 13.07
N PHE A 98 -6.61 -7.12 12.09
CA PHE A 98 -6.20 -5.83 11.53
C PHE A 98 -6.19 -4.77 12.62
N HIS A 99 -7.30 -4.62 13.36
CA HIS A 99 -7.39 -3.66 14.45
C HIS A 99 -6.28 -3.89 15.49
N ARG A 100 -6.00 -5.14 15.86
CA ARG A 100 -4.88 -5.46 16.78
C ARG A 100 -3.52 -5.05 16.22
N ALA A 101 -3.31 -5.12 14.91
CA ALA A 101 -2.04 -4.76 14.29
C ALA A 101 -1.87 -3.24 14.11
N PHE A 102 -2.91 -2.56 13.61
CA PHE A 102 -2.88 -1.16 13.19
C PHE A 102 -3.50 -0.17 14.21
N GLY A 103 -4.05 -0.67 15.31
CA GLY A 103 -4.57 0.14 16.41
C GLY A 103 -5.96 0.74 16.19
N ALA A 104 -6.53 0.63 14.99
CA ALA A 104 -7.91 1.05 14.69
C ALA A 104 -8.46 0.26 13.47
N PRO A 105 -9.78 0.31 13.19
CA PRO A 105 -10.36 -0.20 11.95
C PRO A 105 -9.78 0.52 10.71
N HIS A 106 -9.68 -0.20 9.58
CA HIS A 106 -9.05 0.29 8.35
C HIS A 106 -9.63 1.63 7.84
N ASP A 107 -10.95 1.74 7.76
CA ASP A 107 -11.65 2.90 7.19
C ASP A 107 -11.91 4.00 8.24
N THR A 108 -11.09 4.07 9.29
CA THR A 108 -11.22 5.11 10.33
C THR A 108 -10.45 6.35 9.94
N ASP A 109 -11.16 7.46 9.76
CA ASP A 109 -10.54 8.77 9.68
C ASP A 109 -10.02 9.17 11.07
N ARG A 110 -8.77 9.65 11.14
CA ARG A 110 -8.23 10.19 12.40
C ARG A 110 -8.69 11.64 12.53
N ASN A 111 -9.39 11.92 13.63
CA ASN A 111 -9.90 13.27 13.95
C ASN A 111 -8.84 14.17 14.59
N GLU A 112 -7.69 13.62 14.99
CA GLU A 112 -6.59 14.33 15.64
C GLU A 112 -5.29 14.05 14.89
N GLU A 113 -4.41 15.04 14.78
CA GLU A 113 -3.07 14.88 14.23
C GLU A 113 -2.25 13.94 15.14
N PRO A 114 -1.97 12.71 14.69
CA PRO A 114 -1.30 11.74 15.54
C PRO A 114 0.19 12.07 15.63
N LEU A 115 0.73 12.00 16.85
CA LEU A 115 2.17 12.15 17.06
C LEU A 115 2.91 10.99 16.38
N PHE A 116 3.74 11.34 15.40
CA PHE A 116 4.54 10.38 14.66
C PHE A 116 5.60 9.72 15.56
N ASP A 117 5.69 8.39 15.47
CA ASP A 117 6.66 7.56 16.19
C ASP A 117 7.26 6.53 15.22
N TRP A 118 8.59 6.52 15.10
CA TRP A 118 9.35 5.59 14.25
C TRP A 118 9.26 4.13 14.69
N ASP A 119 8.93 3.83 15.96
CA ASP A 119 8.70 2.45 16.40
C ASP A 119 7.37 1.90 15.86
N GLU A 120 6.40 2.79 15.68
CA GLU A 120 5.04 2.45 15.25
C GLU A 120 4.85 2.57 13.73
N TYR A 121 5.37 3.62 13.09
CA TYR A 121 5.06 3.94 11.70
C TYR A 121 6.31 3.90 10.80
N LEU A 122 6.11 3.47 9.55
CA LEU A 122 7.16 3.42 8.54
C LEU A 122 7.53 4.80 8.00
N THR A 123 6.55 5.71 7.97
CA THR A 123 6.64 7.06 7.40
C THR A 123 5.66 7.99 8.13
N GLU A 124 5.88 9.31 8.08
CA GLU A 124 4.94 10.28 8.67
C GLU A 124 3.54 10.15 8.04
N TYR A 125 3.49 9.84 6.74
CA TYR A 125 2.24 9.61 6.00
C TYR A 125 1.45 8.41 6.51
N ALA A 126 2.13 7.32 6.88
CA ALA A 126 1.48 6.17 7.53
C ALA A 126 0.75 6.54 8.82
N CYS A 127 1.09 7.67 9.45
CA CYS A 127 0.42 8.13 10.67
C CYS A 127 -0.98 8.70 10.40
N GLU A 128 -1.27 9.20 9.17
CA GLU A 128 -2.48 9.95 8.85
C GLU A 128 -3.76 9.12 9.03
N SER A 129 -3.77 7.84 8.64
CA SER A 129 -4.89 6.93 8.88
C SER A 129 -4.44 5.47 8.91
N PRO A 130 -5.23 4.55 9.50
CA PRO A 130 -4.96 3.12 9.44
C PRO A 130 -4.93 2.56 8.01
N GLY A 131 -5.67 3.17 7.07
CA GLY A 131 -5.64 2.82 5.66
C GLY A 131 -4.29 3.17 5.02
N GLU A 132 -3.77 4.37 5.29
CA GLU A 132 -2.44 4.78 4.79
C GLU A 132 -1.31 3.95 5.42
N ASP A 133 -1.42 3.69 6.72
CA ASP A 133 -0.50 2.80 7.45
C ASP A 133 -0.46 1.40 6.82
N PHE A 134 -1.63 0.87 6.45
CA PHE A 134 -1.74 -0.40 5.76
C PHE A 134 -1.08 -0.36 4.37
N ALA A 135 -1.38 0.64 3.55
CA ALA A 135 -0.82 0.79 2.21
C ALA A 135 0.71 0.94 2.24
N GLU A 136 1.24 1.75 3.15
CA GLU A 136 2.68 1.91 3.40
C GLU A 136 3.33 0.59 3.85
N THR A 137 2.66 -0.14 4.75
CA THR A 137 3.16 -1.44 5.22
C THR A 137 3.18 -2.48 4.09
N VAL A 138 2.15 -2.54 3.25
CA VAL A 138 2.11 -3.41 2.05
C VAL A 138 3.21 -3.03 1.06
N MET A 139 3.41 -1.73 0.84
CA MET A 139 4.45 -1.20 -0.04
C MET A 139 5.84 -1.63 0.40
N VAL A 140 6.18 -1.49 1.69
CA VAL A 140 7.45 -1.95 2.26
C VAL A 140 7.60 -3.47 2.20
N TYR A 141 6.54 -4.21 2.56
CA TYR A 141 6.55 -5.67 2.52
C TYR A 141 6.82 -6.22 1.11
N THR A 142 6.14 -5.68 0.10
CA THR A 142 6.27 -6.09 -1.31
C THR A 142 7.58 -5.62 -1.93
N ARG A 143 8.02 -4.38 -1.65
CA ARG A 143 9.35 -3.88 -2.06
C ARG A 143 10.48 -4.80 -1.64
N HIS A 144 10.37 -5.40 -0.45
CA HIS A 144 11.36 -6.34 0.07
C HIS A 144 11.03 -7.81 -0.19
N ARG A 145 9.94 -8.11 -0.92
CA ARG A 145 9.47 -9.47 -1.21
C ARG A 145 9.36 -10.33 0.05
N GLY A 146 8.78 -9.75 1.10
CA GLY A 146 8.62 -10.40 2.41
C GLY A 146 9.90 -10.49 3.27
N ARG A 147 11.06 -10.01 2.80
CA ARG A 147 12.31 -10.01 3.59
C ARG A 147 12.39 -8.80 4.51
N ILE A 148 11.74 -8.92 5.67
CA ILE A 148 11.45 -7.80 6.58
C ILE A 148 12.27 -7.79 7.88
N ASP A 149 13.25 -8.68 8.03
CA ASP A 149 14.04 -8.82 9.27
C ASP A 149 14.68 -7.53 9.77
N ARG A 150 14.98 -6.61 8.85
CA ARG A 150 15.55 -5.30 9.18
C ARG A 150 14.63 -4.43 10.05
N TYR A 151 13.33 -4.67 10.03
CA TYR A 151 12.33 -3.92 10.81
C TYR A 151 12.00 -4.56 12.15
N ARG A 152 12.61 -5.72 12.50
CA ARG A 152 12.28 -6.47 13.73
C ARG A 152 12.46 -5.69 15.04
N HIS A 153 13.28 -4.65 15.01
CA HIS A 153 13.58 -3.81 16.17
C HIS A 153 12.52 -2.73 16.40
N LEU A 154 11.71 -2.42 15.39
CA LEU A 154 10.60 -1.47 15.45
C LEU A 154 9.33 -2.26 15.77
N ARG A 155 8.88 -2.26 17.02
CA ARG A 155 7.89 -3.25 17.50
C ARG A 155 6.54 -3.08 16.82
N GLY A 156 6.07 -1.84 16.66
CA GLY A 156 4.82 -1.54 15.98
C GLY A 156 4.86 -1.88 14.49
N VAL A 157 5.92 -1.46 13.81
CA VAL A 157 6.15 -1.79 12.39
C VAL A 157 6.26 -3.31 12.20
N ALA A 158 7.01 -4.02 13.03
CA ALA A 158 7.17 -5.47 12.94
C ALA A 158 5.84 -6.21 13.13
N ARG A 159 4.99 -5.74 14.06
CA ARG A 159 3.63 -6.27 14.28
C ARG A 159 2.76 -6.11 13.02
N LYS A 160 2.78 -4.94 12.38
CA LYS A 160 2.04 -4.68 11.13
C LYS A 160 2.54 -5.53 9.97
N LEU A 161 3.86 -5.61 9.79
CA LEU A 161 4.46 -6.47 8.75
C LEU A 161 4.14 -7.95 8.98
N ALA A 162 4.10 -8.41 10.23
CA ALA A 162 3.67 -9.76 10.57
C ALA A 162 2.20 -10.01 10.18
N PHE A 163 1.32 -9.02 10.36
CA PHE A 163 -0.06 -9.10 9.87
C PHE A 163 -0.10 -9.23 8.33
N ILE A 164 0.65 -8.40 7.59
CA ILE A 164 0.72 -8.48 6.12
C ILE A 164 1.20 -9.86 5.66
N ALA A 165 2.19 -10.45 6.35
CA ALA A 165 2.68 -11.80 6.05
C ALA A 165 1.61 -12.90 6.21
N THR A 166 0.50 -12.64 6.90
CA THR A 166 -0.63 -13.58 7.00
C THR A 166 -1.58 -13.52 5.80
N LEU A 167 -1.62 -12.40 5.07
CA LEU A 167 -2.59 -12.17 3.99
C LEU A 167 -2.54 -13.23 2.88
N PRO A 168 -1.39 -13.72 2.40
CA PRO A 168 -1.35 -14.75 1.37
C PRO A 168 -2.03 -16.07 1.79
N ARG A 169 -2.02 -16.38 3.09
CA ARG A 169 -2.75 -17.54 3.63
C ARG A 169 -4.24 -17.24 3.75
N ARG A 170 -4.62 -16.02 4.14
CA ARG A 170 -6.02 -15.58 4.21
C ARG A 170 -6.67 -15.58 2.82
N ILE A 171 -5.99 -15.04 1.82
CA ILE A 171 -6.43 -15.04 0.41
C ILE A 171 -6.79 -16.47 -0.03
N ARG A 172 -5.88 -17.42 0.18
CA ARG A 172 -6.14 -18.84 -0.10
C ARG A 172 -7.30 -19.42 0.69
N ARG A 173 -7.39 -19.13 1.99
CA ARG A 173 -8.46 -19.63 2.86
C ARG A 173 -9.85 -19.10 2.46
N LEU A 174 -9.90 -17.87 1.97
CA LEU A 174 -11.14 -17.21 1.54
C LEU A 174 -11.54 -17.58 0.10
N GLY A 175 -10.75 -18.40 -0.59
CA GLY A 175 -11.02 -18.78 -1.98
C GLY A 175 -10.87 -17.63 -2.97
N ILE A 176 -10.12 -16.58 -2.61
CA ILE A 176 -9.83 -15.46 -3.50
C ILE A 176 -8.85 -15.94 -4.58
N GLU A 177 -9.20 -15.72 -5.84
CA GLU A 177 -8.40 -16.15 -6.99
C GLU A 177 -7.10 -15.33 -7.11
N LEU A 178 -5.97 -16.05 -7.27
CA LEU A 178 -4.65 -15.47 -7.53
C LEU A 178 -4.40 -15.37 -9.04
N ALA A 179 -3.56 -14.42 -9.45
CA ALA A 179 -3.21 -14.17 -10.84
C ALA A 179 -1.70 -14.19 -11.16
#